data_AF-A0A564ZLW4-F1
#
_entry.id   AF-A0A564ZLW4-F1
#
_cell.length_a   1.000
_cell.length_b   1.000
_cell.length_c   1.000
_cell.angle_alpha   90.00
_cell.angle_beta   90.00
_cell.angle_gamma   90.00
#
_symmetry.space_group_name_H-M   'P 1'
#
loop_
_entity.id
_entity.type
_entity.pdbx_description
1 polymer ?
#
loop_
_entity_poly.entity_id
_entity_poly.type
_entity_poly.pdbx_seq_one_letter_code
_entity_poly.pdbx_strand_id
1 'polypeptide(L)'
;MSVGMSRFRSAVRVFLTPETLLPFLLGSVSLGVLSNAIYGLLTNALGTTGWALIGLIVGVLAIFILCVWAFAMVVSRIGRPLGAHTRAPAKHKGLILLVSRSEPCERAIAYHRPMLQRVWLLCSAQTLPIAQQLQSANSDLLIDDPIVINDLHNPIEVKGRIEDIYAELPSGWEEWGVIADYTGMTAHCSVGAALACLSPTRHLQYTPAVFDENRNPIGSAEPIEVRRDWALAGLAPKSPE
;
A
#
# COMPACT_ATOMS: atom_id res chain seq x y z
N MET A 1 -5.50 17.30 -28.59
CA MET A 1 -6.94 17.18 -28.25
C MET A 1 -7.41 15.78 -27.78
N SER A 2 -6.52 14.79 -27.56
CA SER A 2 -6.93 13.38 -27.27
C SER A 2 -7.00 13.00 -25.77
N VAL A 3 -6.26 13.69 -24.90
CA VAL A 3 -6.05 13.28 -23.49
C VAL A 3 -7.21 13.67 -22.54
N GLY A 4 -7.99 14.71 -22.87
CA GLY A 4 -9.12 15.15 -22.05
C GLY A 4 -10.32 14.19 -22.08
N MET A 5 -10.50 13.48 -23.19
CA MET A 5 -11.69 12.66 -23.42
C MET A 5 -11.63 11.30 -22.71
N SER A 6 -10.43 10.76 -22.45
CA SER A 6 -10.27 9.49 -21.71
C SER A 6 -10.48 9.66 -20.19
N ARG A 7 -10.02 10.78 -19.61
CA ARG A 7 -10.23 11.10 -18.19
C ARG A 7 -11.70 11.40 -17.88
N PHE A 8 -12.40 12.08 -18.78
CA PHE A 8 -13.84 12.30 -18.66
C PHE A 8 -14.62 10.99 -18.76
N ARG A 9 -14.28 10.11 -19.72
CA ARG A 9 -14.93 8.79 -19.84
C ARG A 9 -14.72 7.91 -18.61
N SER A 10 -13.55 7.91 -17.99
CA SER A 10 -13.29 7.13 -16.76
C SER A 10 -14.04 7.70 -15.54
N ALA A 11 -14.10 9.02 -15.39
CA ALA A 11 -14.88 9.66 -14.32
C ALA A 11 -16.38 9.39 -14.48
N VAL A 12 -16.91 9.50 -15.71
CA VAL A 12 -18.30 9.18 -16.04
C VAL A 12 -18.60 7.70 -15.80
N ARG A 13 -17.66 6.79 -16.07
CA ARG A 13 -17.87 5.34 -15.85
C ARG A 13 -17.95 4.96 -14.38
N VAL A 14 -17.16 5.60 -13.51
CA VAL A 14 -17.20 5.42 -12.05
C VAL A 14 -18.47 6.03 -11.44
N PHE A 15 -18.95 7.14 -12.02
CA PHE A 15 -20.19 7.81 -11.62
C PHE A 15 -21.45 7.06 -12.08
N LEU A 16 -21.38 6.35 -13.21
CA LEU A 16 -22.49 5.62 -13.82
C LEU A 16 -22.49 4.11 -13.52
N THR A 17 -21.60 3.63 -12.63
CA THR A 17 -21.63 2.23 -12.18
C THR A 17 -22.89 1.98 -11.35
N PRO A 18 -23.73 0.96 -11.66
CA PRO A 18 -25.01 0.73 -10.98
C PRO A 18 -24.90 0.59 -9.45
N GLU A 19 -23.77 0.05 -9.00
CA GLU A 19 -23.43 -0.20 -7.58
C GLU A 19 -23.18 1.10 -6.79
N THR A 20 -22.76 2.18 -7.45
CA THR A 20 -22.53 3.50 -6.84
C THR A 20 -23.60 4.52 -7.22
N LEU A 21 -24.29 4.32 -8.34
CA LEU A 21 -25.32 5.22 -8.87
C LEU A 21 -26.52 5.32 -7.92
N LEU A 22 -27.02 4.21 -7.38
CA LEU A 22 -28.18 4.23 -6.49
C LEU A 22 -27.92 4.99 -5.18
N PRO A 23 -26.85 4.70 -4.40
CA PRO A 23 -26.54 5.48 -3.19
C PRO A 23 -26.12 6.92 -3.51
N PHE A 24 -25.49 7.18 -4.66
CA PHE A 24 -25.19 8.54 -5.11
C PHE A 24 -26.45 9.35 -5.44
N LEU A 25 -27.40 8.76 -6.16
CA LEU A 25 -28.69 9.39 -6.48
C LEU A 25 -29.52 9.60 -5.21
N LEU A 26 -29.58 8.59 -4.33
CA LEU A 26 -30.27 8.73 -3.05
C LEU A 26 -29.62 9.82 -2.19
N GLY A 27 -28.29 9.83 -2.12
CA GLY A 27 -27.52 10.80 -1.37
C GLY A 27 -27.68 12.22 -1.93
N SER A 28 -27.62 12.40 -3.25
CA SER A 28 -27.79 13.71 -3.89
C SER A 28 -29.21 14.25 -3.79
N VAL A 29 -30.23 13.40 -3.94
CA VAL A 29 -31.63 13.79 -3.74
C VAL A 29 -31.87 14.15 -2.27
N SER A 30 -31.40 13.32 -1.34
CA SER A 30 -31.52 13.59 0.10
C SER A 30 -30.81 14.87 0.50
N LEU A 31 -29.61 15.11 -0.04
CA LEU A 31 -28.83 16.34 0.19
C LEU A 31 -29.53 17.57 -0.40
N GLY A 32 -30.12 17.45 -1.59
CA GLY A 32 -30.90 18.53 -2.20
C GLY A 32 -32.14 18.88 -1.38
N VAL A 33 -32.91 17.87 -0.95
CA VAL A 33 -34.10 18.05 -0.10
C VAL A 33 -33.71 18.65 1.25
N LEU A 34 -32.66 18.14 1.88
CA LEU A 34 -32.14 18.65 3.15
C LEU A 34 -31.64 20.10 3.01
N SER A 35 -30.91 20.42 1.94
CA SER A 35 -30.43 21.78 1.68
C SER A 35 -31.59 22.75 1.50
N ASN A 36 -32.63 22.35 0.77
CA ASN A 36 -33.80 23.19 0.56
C ASN A 36 -34.62 23.38 1.84
N ALA A 37 -34.76 22.32 2.66
CA ALA A 37 -35.44 22.40 3.96
C ALA A 37 -34.68 23.29 4.96
N ILE A 38 -33.34 23.17 5.01
CA ILE A 38 -32.48 24.03 5.82
C ILE A 38 -32.55 25.48 5.34
N TYR A 39 -32.50 25.71 4.03
CA TYR A 39 -32.65 27.06 3.45
C TYR A 39 -34.00 27.67 3.82
N GLY A 40 -35.10 26.90 3.72
CA GLY A 40 -36.44 27.34 4.12
C GLY A 40 -36.55 27.66 5.61
N LEU A 41 -35.97 26.83 6.48
CA LEU A 41 -35.94 27.08 7.92
C LEU A 41 -35.12 28.33 8.27
N LEU A 42 -33.95 28.50 7.65
CA LEU A 42 -33.07 29.64 7.90
C LEU A 42 -33.68 30.95 7.39
N THR A 43 -34.26 30.94 6.19
CA THR A 43 -34.91 32.14 5.62
C THR A 43 -36.19 32.52 6.35
N ASN A 44 -36.94 31.54 6.89
CA ASN A 44 -38.12 31.79 7.72
C ASN A 44 -37.74 32.33 9.11
N ALA A 45 -36.66 31.83 9.71
CA ALA A 45 -36.21 32.28 11.04
C ALA A 45 -35.46 33.62 11.03
N LEU A 46 -34.69 33.91 9.97
CA LEU A 46 -33.80 35.08 9.89
C LEU A 46 -34.35 36.20 8.98
N GLY A 47 -35.42 35.93 8.23
CA GLY A 47 -35.99 36.84 7.24
C GLY A 47 -35.22 36.87 5.91
N THR A 48 -35.81 37.52 4.90
CA THR A 48 -35.24 37.65 3.54
C THR A 48 -34.48 38.95 3.33
N THR A 49 -34.06 39.61 4.41
CA THR A 49 -33.30 40.86 4.35
C THR A 49 -31.87 40.59 3.86
N GLY A 50 -31.27 41.50 3.08
CA GLY A 50 -29.92 41.30 2.53
C GLY A 50 -28.84 40.95 3.58
N TRP A 51 -28.96 41.50 4.80
CA TRP A 51 -28.09 41.17 5.92
C TRP A 51 -28.26 39.74 6.45
N ALA A 52 -29.47 39.19 6.41
CA ALA A 52 -29.75 37.80 6.80
C ALA A 52 -29.12 36.80 5.80
N LEU A 53 -29.14 37.12 4.50
CA LEU A 53 -28.46 36.34 3.45
C LEU A 53 -26.94 36.34 3.62
N ILE A 54 -26.34 37.49 3.93
CA ILE A 54 -24.90 37.57 4.23
C ILE A 54 -24.58 36.73 5.47
N GLY A 55 -25.39 36.84 6.53
CA GLY A 55 -25.25 36.02 7.75
C GLY A 55 -25.32 34.51 7.46
N LEU A 56 -26.20 34.09 6.54
CA LEU A 56 -26.34 32.69 6.13
C LEU A 56 -25.09 32.19 5.39
N ILE A 57 -24.57 32.97 4.44
CA ILE A 57 -23.35 32.61 3.69
C ILE A 57 -22.15 32.46 4.64
N VAL A 58 -21.98 33.42 5.57
CA VAL A 58 -20.92 33.37 6.58
C VAL A 58 -21.10 32.17 7.51
N GLY A 59 -22.33 31.88 7.93
CA GLY A 59 -22.64 30.72 8.77
C GLY A 59 -22.31 29.39 8.10
N VAL A 60 -22.69 29.22 6.83
CA VAL A 60 -22.37 28.00 6.05
C VAL A 60 -20.86 27.86 5.86
N LEU A 61 -20.16 28.95 5.57
CA LEU A 61 -18.69 28.92 5.42
C LEU A 61 -18.01 28.55 6.75
N ALA A 62 -18.50 29.08 7.88
CA ALA A 62 -17.98 28.76 9.20
C ALA A 62 -18.21 27.28 9.57
N ILE A 63 -19.40 26.74 9.29
CA ILE A 63 -19.71 25.32 9.49
C ILE A 63 -18.83 24.46 8.59
N PHE A 64 -18.63 24.84 7.33
CA PHE A 64 -17.75 24.11 6.41
C PHE A 64 -16.31 24.06 6.92
N ILE A 65 -15.76 25.19 7.35
CA ILE A 65 -14.42 25.26 7.96
C ILE A 65 -14.35 24.38 9.21
N LEU A 66 -15.38 24.42 10.07
CA LEU A 66 -15.46 23.60 11.28
C LEU A 66 -15.51 22.11 10.94
N CYS A 67 -16.28 21.70 9.93
CA CYS A 67 -16.34 20.32 9.46
C CYS A 67 -15.01 19.85 8.87
N VAL A 68 -14.34 20.68 8.06
CA VAL A 68 -13.00 20.38 7.54
C VAL A 68 -11.99 20.27 8.68
N TRP A 69 -12.04 21.15 9.67
CA TRP A 69 -11.17 21.11 10.85
C TRP A 69 -11.43 19.88 11.72
N ALA A 70 -12.70 19.56 11.99
CA ALA A 70 -13.10 18.36 12.72
C ALA A 70 -12.70 17.09 11.97
N PHE A 71 -12.91 17.05 10.65
CA PHE A 71 -12.46 15.96 9.79
C PHE A 71 -10.95 15.83 9.80
N ALA A 72 -10.20 16.93 9.69
CA ALA A 72 -8.74 16.93 9.80
C ALA A 72 -8.26 16.47 11.18
N MET A 73 -8.97 16.79 12.26
CA MET A 73 -8.69 16.26 13.59
C MET A 73 -9.02 14.76 13.71
N VAL A 74 -10.11 14.31 13.11
CA VAL A 74 -10.50 12.89 13.12
C VAL A 74 -9.53 12.08 12.26
N VAL A 75 -9.18 12.57 11.07
CA VAL A 75 -8.18 11.96 10.19
C VAL A 75 -6.78 12.02 10.79
N SER A 76 -6.41 13.05 11.55
CA SER A 76 -5.13 13.03 12.28
C SER A 76 -5.14 12.11 13.51
N ARG A 77 -6.32 11.79 14.06
CA ARG A 77 -6.48 10.78 15.14
C ARG A 77 -6.56 9.34 14.62
N ILE A 78 -7.18 9.12 13.46
CA ILE A 78 -7.29 7.82 12.79
C ILE A 78 -6.02 7.52 11.98
N GLY A 79 -5.45 8.56 11.36
CA GLY A 79 -4.11 8.61 10.81
C GLY A 79 -3.07 8.91 11.88
N ARG A 80 -3.20 8.28 13.07
CA ARG A 80 -1.96 7.87 13.72
C ARG A 80 -1.22 7.10 12.64
N PRO A 81 -0.01 7.49 12.21
CA PRO A 81 0.82 6.53 11.51
C PRO A 81 0.73 5.30 12.40
N LEU A 82 0.30 4.16 11.86
CA LEU A 82 0.57 2.89 12.51
C LEU A 82 2.01 3.06 12.96
N GLY A 83 2.22 3.20 14.26
CA GLY A 83 3.52 3.37 14.81
C GLY A 83 4.16 2.06 14.43
N ALA A 84 4.82 2.05 13.28
CA ALA A 84 5.72 1.01 12.90
C ALA A 84 6.72 1.09 14.04
N HIS A 85 6.48 0.29 15.08
CA HIS A 85 7.53 -0.15 15.94
C HIS A 85 8.53 -0.72 14.95
N THR A 86 9.50 0.10 14.56
CA THR A 86 10.44 -0.14 13.48
C THR A 86 11.37 -1.22 13.99
N ARG A 87 10.87 -2.44 13.97
CA ARG A 87 11.59 -3.61 14.40
C ARG A 87 12.39 -4.09 13.21
N ALA A 88 13.69 -4.12 13.39
CA ALA A 88 14.57 -4.75 12.44
C ALA A 88 14.18 -6.24 12.34
N PRO A 89 14.05 -6.81 11.12
CA PRO A 89 13.66 -8.20 10.96
C PRO A 89 14.70 -9.14 11.57
N ALA A 90 14.29 -10.35 11.93
CA ALA A 90 15.26 -11.39 12.19
C ALA A 90 16.08 -11.66 10.91
N LYS A 91 17.27 -12.25 11.05
CA LYS A 91 18.00 -12.74 9.88
C LYS A 91 17.29 -14.02 9.40
N HIS A 92 17.11 -14.16 8.09
CA HIS A 92 16.38 -15.27 7.48
C HIS A 92 17.29 -16.02 6.50
N LYS A 93 17.03 -17.31 6.29
CA LYS A 93 17.82 -18.14 5.36
C LYS A 93 17.39 -17.91 3.91
N GLY A 94 16.11 -17.57 3.70
CA GLY A 94 15.55 -17.25 2.40
C GLY A 94 15.09 -15.80 2.29
N LEU A 95 15.31 -15.19 1.14
CA LEU A 95 14.85 -13.84 0.83
C LEU A 95 14.17 -13.80 -0.52
N ILE A 96 12.93 -13.32 -0.57
CA ILE A 96 12.19 -13.07 -1.81
C ILE A 96 12.24 -11.57 -2.08
N LEU A 97 12.76 -11.14 -3.22
CA LEU A 97 12.91 -9.72 -3.58
C LEU A 97 12.05 -9.36 -4.78
N LEU A 98 11.25 -8.32 -4.64
CA LEU A 98 10.69 -7.60 -5.79
C LEU A 98 11.74 -6.61 -6.30
N VAL A 99 12.23 -6.82 -7.52
CA VAL A 99 13.36 -6.08 -8.09
C VAL A 99 12.87 -4.84 -8.84
N SER A 100 13.44 -3.67 -8.50
CA SER A 100 13.30 -2.44 -9.30
C SER A 100 14.62 -1.68 -9.44
N ARG A 101 15.35 -1.50 -8.34
CA ARG A 101 16.67 -0.87 -8.27
C ARG A 101 17.63 -1.80 -7.52
N SER A 102 18.91 -1.76 -7.89
CA SER A 102 19.93 -2.61 -7.25
C SER A 102 20.11 -2.29 -5.77
N GLU A 103 20.19 -1.00 -5.42
CA GLU A 103 20.62 -0.56 -4.09
C GLU A 103 19.73 -1.06 -2.93
N PRO A 104 18.37 -0.99 -2.98
CA PRO A 104 17.54 -1.58 -1.92
C PRO A 104 17.67 -3.11 -1.85
N CYS A 105 17.84 -3.78 -2.99
CA CYS A 105 18.01 -5.23 -3.06
C CYS A 105 19.33 -5.65 -2.41
N GLU A 106 20.42 -4.97 -2.74
CA GLU A 106 21.74 -5.18 -2.15
C GLU A 106 21.72 -4.92 -0.64
N ARG A 107 21.03 -3.86 -0.20
CA ARG A 107 20.87 -3.57 1.22
C ARG A 107 20.13 -4.69 1.96
N ALA A 108 19.02 -5.19 1.40
CA ALA A 108 18.28 -6.30 1.97
C ALA A 108 19.14 -7.59 2.05
N ILE A 109 19.85 -7.92 0.96
CA ILE A 109 20.78 -9.07 0.91
C ILE A 109 21.87 -8.93 1.97
N ALA A 110 22.53 -7.77 2.02
CA ALA A 110 23.60 -7.47 2.98
C ALA A 110 23.10 -7.58 4.42
N TYR A 111 21.86 -7.13 4.67
CA TYR A 111 21.24 -7.29 5.98
C TYR A 111 21.14 -8.76 6.36
N HIS A 112 20.53 -9.64 5.57
CA HIS A 112 20.29 -11.03 6.02
C HIS A 112 21.56 -11.91 6.09
N ARG A 113 22.71 -11.45 5.58
CA ARG A 113 24.00 -12.11 5.78
C ARG A 113 24.41 -12.11 7.26
N PRO A 114 25.12 -13.15 7.74
CA PRO A 114 25.58 -14.35 7.00
C PRO A 114 24.55 -15.49 6.96
N MET A 115 23.35 -15.32 7.55
CA MET A 115 22.36 -16.39 7.64
C MET A 115 21.67 -16.69 6.30
N LEU A 116 21.65 -15.71 5.39
CA LEU A 116 21.08 -15.82 4.06
C LEU A 116 21.79 -16.90 3.24
N GLN A 117 21.02 -17.83 2.69
CA GLN A 117 21.49 -18.95 1.88
C GLN A 117 20.92 -18.93 0.46
N ARG A 118 19.66 -18.50 0.30
CA ARG A 118 18.95 -18.50 -0.99
C ARG A 118 18.18 -17.22 -1.22
N VAL A 119 18.18 -16.72 -2.46
CA VAL A 119 17.45 -15.51 -2.87
C VAL A 119 16.61 -15.81 -4.11
N TRP A 120 15.34 -15.41 -4.09
CA TRP A 120 14.44 -15.42 -5.24
C TRP A 120 14.22 -14.00 -5.73
N LEU A 121 14.43 -13.76 -7.02
CA LEU A 121 14.30 -12.45 -7.64
C LEU A 121 13.05 -12.41 -8.51
N LEU A 122 12.03 -11.65 -8.11
CA LEU A 122 10.86 -11.35 -8.93
C LEU A 122 11.11 -10.03 -9.65
N CYS A 123 10.99 -10.00 -10.98
CA CYS A 123 11.30 -8.82 -11.76
C CYS A 123 10.30 -8.65 -12.92
N SER A 124 10.23 -7.47 -13.52
CA SER A 124 9.62 -7.27 -14.83
C SER A 124 10.63 -7.48 -15.94
N ALA A 125 10.16 -7.61 -17.19
CA ALA A 125 11.03 -7.64 -18.37
C ALA A 125 12.00 -6.44 -18.44
N GLN A 126 11.58 -5.26 -17.97
CA GLN A 126 12.42 -4.05 -17.95
C GLN A 126 13.51 -4.11 -16.87
N THR A 127 13.25 -4.77 -15.75
CA THR A 127 14.18 -4.88 -14.61
C THR A 127 14.99 -6.17 -14.61
N LEU A 128 14.76 -7.07 -15.58
CA LEU A 128 15.50 -8.33 -15.74
C LEU A 128 17.03 -8.13 -15.78
N PRO A 129 17.59 -7.12 -16.49
CA PRO A 129 19.03 -6.89 -16.45
C PRO A 129 19.58 -6.59 -15.04
N ILE A 130 18.79 -5.91 -14.20
CA ILE A 130 19.15 -5.61 -12.81
C ILE A 130 19.14 -6.91 -11.99
N ALA A 131 18.14 -7.76 -12.18
CA ALA A 131 18.07 -9.06 -11.51
C ALA A 131 19.28 -9.95 -11.87
N GLN A 132 19.67 -9.99 -13.15
CA GLN A 132 20.85 -10.73 -13.62
C GLN A 132 22.16 -10.15 -13.07
N GLN A 133 22.25 -8.82 -12.95
CA GLN A 133 23.38 -8.16 -12.30
C GLN A 133 23.46 -8.54 -10.82
N LEU A 134 22.34 -8.52 -10.10
CA LEU A 134 22.27 -8.93 -8.69
C LEU A 134 22.69 -10.40 -8.50
N GLN A 135 22.25 -11.29 -9.39
CA GLN A 135 22.66 -12.70 -9.41
C GLN A 135 24.18 -12.83 -9.59
N SER A 136 24.75 -12.11 -10.56
CA SER A 136 26.19 -12.15 -10.86
C SER A 136 27.05 -11.57 -9.74
N ALA A 137 26.58 -10.51 -9.08
CA ALA A 137 27.30 -9.82 -8.01
C ALA A 137 27.29 -10.60 -6.67
N ASN A 138 26.41 -11.57 -6.52
CA ASN A 138 26.23 -12.37 -5.29
C ASN A 138 26.40 -13.87 -5.57
N SER A 139 27.47 -14.22 -6.30
CA SER A 139 27.75 -15.60 -6.70
C SER A 139 28.03 -16.57 -5.54
N ASP A 140 28.21 -16.06 -4.33
CA ASP A 140 28.35 -16.85 -3.11
C ASP A 140 27.00 -17.31 -2.52
N LEU A 141 25.87 -16.76 -2.99
CA LEU A 141 24.52 -17.14 -2.60
C LEU A 141 23.87 -18.03 -3.66
N LEU A 142 22.95 -18.90 -3.25
CA LEU A 142 22.10 -19.61 -4.21
C LEU A 142 21.01 -18.66 -4.71
N ILE A 143 21.16 -18.14 -5.93
CA ILE A 143 20.19 -17.22 -6.55
C ILE A 143 19.61 -17.91 -7.79
N ASP A 144 18.32 -18.25 -7.71
CA ASP A 144 17.58 -18.88 -8.81
C ASP A 144 17.44 -17.94 -10.02
N ASP A 145 17.11 -18.52 -11.17
CA ASP A 145 16.80 -17.74 -12.37
C ASP A 145 15.68 -16.72 -12.08
N PRO A 146 15.85 -15.44 -12.48
CA PRO A 146 14.87 -14.41 -12.18
C PRO A 146 13.47 -14.76 -12.71
N ILE A 147 12.48 -14.66 -11.83
CA ILE A 147 11.07 -14.91 -12.14
C ILE A 147 10.48 -13.64 -12.74
N VAL A 148 10.16 -13.70 -14.04
CA VAL A 148 9.58 -12.55 -14.76
C VAL A 148 8.06 -12.49 -14.54
N ILE A 149 7.59 -11.39 -13.98
CA ILE A 149 6.17 -11.03 -13.86
C ILE A 149 5.72 -10.37 -15.16
N ASN A 150 4.67 -10.92 -15.78
CA ASN A 150 4.20 -10.51 -17.10
C ASN A 150 3.26 -9.31 -17.00
N ASP A 151 2.36 -9.29 -16.00
CA ASP A 151 1.43 -8.19 -15.77
C ASP A 151 1.68 -7.53 -14.40
N LEU A 152 2.33 -6.36 -14.44
CA LEU A 152 2.64 -5.56 -13.24
C LEU A 152 1.41 -4.94 -12.57
N HIS A 153 0.24 -5.04 -13.19
CA HIS A 153 -1.04 -4.58 -12.65
C HIS A 153 -1.89 -5.73 -12.10
N ASN A 154 -1.42 -6.97 -12.21
CA ASN A 154 -2.09 -8.15 -11.68
C ASN A 154 -1.45 -8.61 -10.36
N PRO A 155 -1.96 -8.18 -9.19
CA PRO A 155 -1.44 -8.62 -7.89
C PRO A 155 -1.58 -10.13 -7.66
N ILE A 156 -2.51 -10.80 -8.36
CA ILE A 156 -2.73 -12.25 -8.23
C ILE A 156 -1.58 -13.03 -8.87
N GLU A 157 -1.00 -12.52 -9.97
CA GLU A 157 0.19 -13.14 -10.58
C GLU A 157 1.36 -13.13 -9.59
N VAL A 158 1.67 -11.97 -9.00
CA VAL A 158 2.75 -11.86 -8.02
C VAL A 158 2.49 -12.72 -6.79
N LYS A 159 1.25 -12.74 -6.29
CA LYS A 159 0.85 -13.64 -5.19
C LYS A 159 1.14 -15.10 -5.54
N GLY A 160 0.67 -15.56 -6.71
CA GLY A 160 0.87 -16.93 -7.17
C GLY A 160 2.34 -17.31 -7.25
N ARG A 161 3.19 -16.43 -7.83
CA ARG A 161 4.64 -16.70 -7.91
C ARG A 161 5.32 -16.81 -6.56
N ILE A 162 4.89 -16.02 -5.57
CA ILE A 162 5.42 -16.12 -4.21
C ILE A 162 4.91 -17.41 -3.53
N GLU A 163 3.65 -17.79 -3.77
CA GLU A 163 3.11 -19.06 -3.28
C GLU A 163 3.83 -20.27 -3.87
N ASP A 164 4.18 -20.23 -5.16
CA ASP A 164 4.99 -21.26 -5.82
C ASP A 164 6.35 -21.43 -5.12
N ILE A 165 7.03 -20.30 -4.78
CA ILE A 165 8.29 -20.34 -4.02
C ILE A 165 8.10 -21.03 -2.65
N TYR A 166 7.04 -20.70 -1.92
CA TYR A 166 6.75 -21.33 -0.63
C TYR A 166 6.40 -22.82 -0.76
N ALA A 167 5.74 -23.22 -1.86
CA ALA A 167 5.41 -24.62 -2.14
C ALA A 167 6.64 -25.46 -2.50
N GLU A 168 7.66 -24.82 -3.07
CA GLU A 168 8.89 -25.46 -3.57
C GLU A 168 10.12 -25.18 -2.69
N LEU A 169 9.92 -24.86 -1.40
CA LEU A 169 11.03 -24.64 -0.49
C LEU A 169 11.97 -25.86 -0.39
N PRO A 170 13.28 -25.64 -0.17
CA PRO A 170 14.22 -26.74 0.02
C PRO A 170 13.78 -27.67 1.16
N SER A 171 14.08 -28.97 1.03
CA SER A 171 13.76 -29.95 2.08
C SER A 171 14.33 -29.52 3.45
N GLY A 172 13.49 -29.54 4.48
CA GLY A 172 13.83 -29.10 5.84
C GLY A 172 13.76 -27.58 6.06
N TRP A 173 13.31 -26.80 5.08
CA TRP A 173 12.99 -25.39 5.29
C TRP A 173 11.54 -25.22 5.68
N GLU A 174 11.30 -24.27 6.58
CA GLU A 174 9.97 -23.85 7.01
C GLU A 174 9.71 -22.42 6.52
N GLU A 175 8.43 -22.07 6.36
CA GLU A 175 8.03 -20.75 5.82
C GLU A 175 8.59 -19.58 6.66
N TRP A 176 8.69 -19.73 7.99
CA TRP A 176 9.23 -18.70 8.87
C TRP A 176 10.73 -18.45 8.65
N GLY A 177 11.43 -19.39 8.01
CA GLY A 177 12.82 -19.24 7.60
C GLY A 177 13.02 -18.32 6.39
N VAL A 178 11.93 -17.85 5.78
CA VAL A 178 11.90 -17.02 4.57
C VAL A 178 11.18 -15.70 4.84
N ILE A 179 11.66 -14.63 4.23
CA ILE A 179 11.06 -13.31 4.30
C ILE A 179 10.94 -12.69 2.91
N ALA A 180 9.83 -12.00 2.64
CA ALA A 180 9.63 -11.26 1.40
C ALA A 180 9.87 -9.76 1.58
N ASP A 181 10.66 -9.14 0.71
CA ASP A 181 10.84 -7.69 0.62
C ASP A 181 9.99 -7.13 -0.53
N TYR A 182 9.02 -6.27 -0.19
CA TYR A 182 8.08 -5.69 -1.14
C TYR A 182 8.43 -4.27 -1.59
N THR A 183 9.65 -3.77 -1.31
CA THR A 183 10.06 -2.41 -1.67
C THR A 183 10.03 -2.14 -3.16
N GLY A 184 10.39 -3.12 -3.99
CA GLY A 184 10.51 -2.91 -5.43
C GLY A 184 9.23 -3.14 -6.23
N MET A 185 9.39 -3.06 -7.55
CA MET A 185 8.32 -3.10 -8.55
C MET A 185 7.21 -2.03 -8.31
N THR A 186 5.97 -2.32 -8.73
CA THR A 186 4.84 -1.40 -8.59
C THR A 186 4.08 -1.64 -7.27
N ALA A 187 3.27 -0.68 -6.84
CA ALA A 187 2.40 -0.87 -5.68
C ALA A 187 1.44 -2.07 -5.81
N HIS A 188 1.02 -2.44 -7.03
CA HIS A 188 0.20 -3.63 -7.25
C HIS A 188 1.01 -4.92 -6.97
N CYS A 189 2.28 -4.95 -7.35
CA CYS A 189 3.18 -6.05 -7.01
C CYS A 189 3.39 -6.13 -5.49
N SER A 190 3.57 -4.99 -4.81
CA SER A 190 3.66 -4.94 -3.35
C SER A 190 2.40 -5.49 -2.67
N VAL A 191 1.20 -5.19 -3.20
CA VAL A 191 -0.06 -5.80 -2.73
C VAL A 191 -0.04 -7.31 -2.91
N GLY A 192 0.39 -7.81 -4.07
CA GLY A 192 0.54 -9.25 -4.32
C GLY A 192 1.46 -9.94 -3.31
N ALA A 193 2.61 -9.34 -3.00
CA ALA A 193 3.53 -9.83 -1.97
C ALA A 193 2.90 -9.82 -0.57
N ALA A 194 2.20 -8.74 -0.21
CA ALA A 194 1.51 -8.63 1.07
C ALA A 194 0.42 -9.70 1.23
N LEU A 195 -0.34 -9.98 0.16
CA LEU A 195 -1.37 -11.02 0.09
C LEU A 195 -0.76 -12.43 0.23
N ALA A 196 0.34 -12.72 -0.45
CA ALA A 196 1.03 -14.01 -0.33
C ALA A 196 1.58 -14.26 1.09
N CYS A 197 1.87 -13.19 1.83
CA CYS A 197 2.37 -13.25 3.20
C CYS A 197 1.26 -13.06 4.26
N LEU A 198 -0.02 -13.29 3.92
CA LEU A 198 -1.13 -13.29 4.90
C LEU A 198 -1.12 -14.46 5.88
N SER A 199 -0.20 -15.42 5.74
CA SER A 199 -0.02 -16.46 6.76
C SER A 199 0.76 -15.91 7.97
N PRO A 200 0.44 -16.31 9.22
CA PRO A 200 1.23 -15.94 10.40
C PRO A 200 2.69 -16.40 10.36
N THR A 201 3.00 -17.44 9.57
CA THR A 201 4.33 -18.02 9.39
C THR A 201 5.16 -17.32 8.32
N ARG A 202 4.57 -16.41 7.52
CA ARG A 202 5.25 -15.77 6.40
C ARG A 202 5.60 -14.34 6.73
N HIS A 203 6.89 -14.04 6.75
CA HIS A 203 7.38 -12.73 7.11
C HIS A 203 7.40 -11.79 5.90
N LEU A 204 7.18 -10.51 6.17
CA LEU A 204 7.18 -9.46 5.18
C LEU A 204 8.03 -8.29 5.69
N GLN A 205 8.85 -7.69 4.84
CA GLN A 205 9.64 -6.51 5.15
C GLN A 205 9.64 -5.50 4.02
N TYR A 206 10.12 -4.30 4.29
CA TYR A 206 10.51 -3.34 3.27
C TYR A 206 11.81 -2.66 3.66
N THR A 207 12.63 -2.38 2.64
CA THR A 207 13.87 -1.60 2.72
C THR A 207 13.58 -0.14 2.36
N PRO A 208 13.54 0.80 3.32
CA PRO A 208 13.15 2.19 3.07
C PRO A 208 14.24 2.96 2.32
N ALA A 209 13.84 3.85 1.41
CA ALA A 209 14.77 4.81 0.83
C ALA A 209 15.13 5.92 1.84
N VAL A 210 16.40 6.30 1.86
CA VAL A 210 16.91 7.49 2.54
C VAL A 210 16.90 8.64 1.53
N PHE A 211 16.36 9.78 1.95
CA PHE A 211 16.21 10.95 1.09
C PHE A 211 17.06 12.13 1.60
N ASP A 212 17.55 12.95 0.68
CA ASP A 212 18.12 14.27 1.01
C ASP A 212 17.03 15.29 1.37
N GLU A 213 17.42 16.52 1.71
CA GLU A 213 16.50 17.63 2.01
C GLU A 213 15.56 17.97 0.84
N ASN A 214 15.98 17.66 -0.39
CA ASN A 214 15.23 17.88 -1.62
C ASN A 214 14.34 16.68 -2.02
N ARG A 215 14.25 15.64 -1.17
CA ARG A 215 13.52 14.39 -1.41
C ARG A 215 14.08 13.54 -2.57
N ASN A 216 15.35 13.68 -2.89
CA ASN A 216 16.03 12.75 -3.80
C ASN A 216 16.53 11.53 -3.02
N PRO A 217 16.37 10.31 -3.56
CA PRO A 217 16.88 9.11 -2.89
C PRO A 217 18.41 9.11 -2.95
N ILE A 218 19.06 9.10 -1.78
CA ILE A 218 20.53 9.04 -1.63
C ILE A 218 21.04 7.67 -1.20
N GLY A 219 20.14 6.75 -0.84
CA GLY A 219 20.44 5.36 -0.51
C GLY A 219 19.24 4.66 0.12
N SER A 220 19.50 3.56 0.82
CA SER A 220 18.51 2.80 1.58
C SER A 220 18.93 2.64 3.04
N ALA A 221 17.93 2.62 3.91
CA ALA A 221 18.07 2.30 5.32
C ALA A 221 18.01 0.78 5.52
N GLU A 222 18.24 0.33 6.75
CA GLU A 222 18.06 -1.09 7.08
C GLU A 222 16.61 -1.53 6.90
N PRO A 223 16.36 -2.81 6.52
CA PRO A 223 15.02 -3.33 6.35
C PRO A 223 14.19 -3.25 7.64
N ILE A 224 12.88 -3.07 7.47
CA ILE A 224 11.90 -3.00 8.55
C ILE A 224 10.88 -4.13 8.36
N GLU A 225 10.67 -4.93 9.41
CA GLU A 225 9.68 -6.01 9.40
C GLU A 225 8.26 -5.45 9.53
N VAL A 226 7.35 -5.90 8.67
CA VAL A 226 5.92 -5.63 8.77
C VAL A 226 5.28 -6.72 9.63
N ARG A 227 5.23 -6.48 10.94
CA ARG A 227 4.48 -7.36 11.86
C ARG A 227 2.99 -7.06 11.81
N ARG A 228 2.21 -8.12 11.62
CA ARG A 228 0.75 -8.10 11.74
C ARG A 228 0.40 -8.62 13.12
N ASP A 229 -0.33 -7.84 13.89
CA ASP A 229 -0.82 -8.29 15.19
C ASP A 229 -2.04 -9.20 14.97
N TRP A 230 -1.77 -10.49 14.80
CA TRP A 230 -2.79 -11.51 14.58
C TRP A 230 -3.70 -11.72 15.80
N ALA A 231 -3.28 -11.30 17.00
CA ALA A 231 -4.10 -11.36 18.20
C ALA A 231 -5.28 -10.39 18.13
N LEU A 232 -5.09 -9.21 17.53
CA LEU A 232 -6.18 -8.26 17.26
C LEU A 232 -7.15 -8.77 16.18
N ALA A 233 -6.70 -9.66 15.30
CA ALA A 233 -7.52 -10.25 14.24
C ALA A 233 -8.24 -11.55 14.66
N GLY A 234 -8.04 -12.04 15.88
CA GLY A 234 -8.62 -13.31 16.36
C GLY A 234 -8.06 -14.55 15.66
N LEU A 235 -6.91 -14.44 14.99
CA LEU A 235 -6.30 -15.47 14.13
C LEU A 235 -4.89 -15.85 14.60
N ALA A 236 -4.59 -15.66 15.88
CA ALA A 236 -3.28 -15.98 16.42
C ALA A 236 -2.95 -17.47 16.20
N PRO A 237 -1.78 -17.80 15.61
CA PRO A 237 -1.35 -19.19 15.51
C PRO A 237 -1.18 -19.76 16.92
N LYS A 238 -1.64 -21.00 17.15
CA LYS A 238 -1.28 -21.73 18.37
C LYS A 238 0.24 -21.90 18.38
N SER A 239 0.89 -21.52 19.47
CA SER A 239 2.32 -21.72 19.65
C SER A 239 2.65 -23.21 19.50
N PRO A 240 3.71 -23.59 18.79
CA PRO A 240 4.22 -24.95 18.86
C PRO A 240 4.79 -25.16 20.27
N GLU A 241 4.34 -26.24 20.93
CA GLU A 241 4.97 -26.80 22.14
C GLU A 241 6.31 -27.45 21.82
#